data_AF-A0A2V8AJG6-F1
#
_entry.id   AF-A0A2V8AJG6-F1
#
_cell.length_a   1.000
_cell.length_b   1.000
_cell.length_c   1.000
_cell.angle_alpha   90.00
_cell.angle_beta   90.00
_cell.angle_gamma   90.00
#
_symmetry.space_group_name_H-M   'P 1'
#
loop_
_entity.id
_entity.type
_entity.pdbx_description
1 polymer ?
#
loop_
_entity_poly.entity_id
_entity_poly.type
_entity_poly.pdbx_seq_one_letter_code
_entity_poly.pdbx_strand_id
1 'polypeptide(L)' 'MRDPESGPVIPGTGGVRKLRWAAPGRGKRGGYRVIYYVRRAYGVIWMLTMYPKNVAENIPAHVLRQIAKEVEDV' A
#
# COMPACT_ATOMS: atom_id res chain seq x y z
N MET A 1 -10.25 4.36 -6.93
CA MET A 1 -10.30 4.22 -5.46
C MET A 1 -11.36 5.19 -4.97
N ARG A 2 -12.52 4.71 -4.51
CA ARG A 2 -13.60 5.60 -4.01
C ARG A 2 -13.45 5.94 -2.53
N ASP A 3 -12.75 5.08 -1.80
CA ASP A 3 -12.48 5.25 -0.37
C ASP A 3 -10.97 5.07 -0.10
N PRO A 4 -10.27 6.14 0.31
CA PRO A 4 -8.86 6.10 0.71
C PRO A 4 -8.59 5.16 1.89
N GLU A 5 -9.59 4.79 2.69
CA GLU A 5 -9.43 3.96 3.88
C GLU A 5 -9.75 2.48 3.66
N SER A 6 -10.19 2.12 2.46
CA SER A 6 -10.59 0.75 2.08
C SER A 6 -9.50 -0.31 2.25
N GLY A 7 -8.23 0.09 2.28
CA GLY A 7 -7.11 -0.81 2.53
C GLY A 7 -6.84 -0.94 4.04
N PRO A 8 -6.78 -2.16 4.61
CA PRO A 8 -6.39 -2.33 6.00
C PRO A 8 -5.01 -1.74 6.27
N VAL A 9 -4.87 -1.11 7.44
CA VAL A 9 -3.58 -0.63 7.94
C VAL A 9 -2.68 -1.84 8.24
N ILE A 10 -1.41 -1.74 7.85
CA ILE A 10 -0.39 -2.72 8.15
C ILE A 10 0.17 -2.38 9.54
N PRO A 11 0.06 -3.27 10.54
CA PRO A 11 0.55 -2.99 11.89
C PRO A 11 2.03 -2.63 11.93
N GLY A 12 2.42 -1.72 12.83
CA GLY A 12 3.82 -1.31 13.03
C GLY A 12 4.40 -0.38 11.96
N THR A 13 3.60 0.05 10.97
CA THR A 13 4.07 0.90 9.85
C THR A 13 3.81 2.40 10.03
N GLY A 14 3.05 2.79 11.06
CA GLY A 14 2.65 4.19 11.26
C GLY A 14 1.49 4.66 10.37
N GLY A 15 0.73 3.75 9.76
CA GLY A 15 -0.48 4.10 8.99
C GLY A 15 -0.44 3.72 7.51
N VAL A 16 0.57 2.97 7.07
CA VAL A 16 0.62 2.41 5.72
C VAL A 16 -0.50 1.39 5.53
N ARG A 17 -1.16 1.42 4.38
CA ARG A 17 -2.31 0.58 4.04
C ARG A 17 -1.99 -0.36 2.87
N LYS A 18 -2.68 -1.50 2.84
CA LYS A 18 -2.56 -2.52 1.79
C LYS A 18 -3.87 -2.71 1.06
N LEU A 19 -3.89 -2.49 -0.25
CA LEU A 19 -5.01 -2.81 -1.11
C LEU A 19 -4.71 -4.06 -1.95
N ARG A 20 -5.69 -4.98 -2.02
CA ARG A 20 -5.64 -6.16 -2.89
C ARG A 20 -6.34 -5.80 -4.19
N TRP A 21 -5.58 -5.70 -5.28
CA TRP A 21 -6.09 -5.27 -6.58
C TRP A 21 -6.22 -6.45 -7.53
N ALA A 22 -7.40 -6.65 -8.11
CA ALA A 22 -7.60 -7.64 -9.16
C ALA A 22 -7.12 -7.07 -10.51
N ALA A 23 -6.23 -7.77 -11.19
CA ALA A 23 -5.78 -7.38 -12.53
C ALA A 23 -6.81 -7.85 -13.57
N PRO A 24 -7.32 -6.95 -14.43
CA PRO A 24 -8.22 -7.33 -15.52
C PRO A 24 -7.58 -8.38 -16.43
N GLY A 25 -8.36 -9.37 -16.85
CA GLY A 25 -7.90 -10.42 -17.78
C GLY A 25 -6.89 -11.41 -17.20
N ARG A 26 -6.63 -11.42 -15.87
CA ARG A 26 -5.75 -12.41 -15.24
C ARG A 26 -6.47 -13.29 -14.23
N GLY A 27 -6.05 -14.56 -14.17
CA GLY A 27 -6.56 -15.54 -13.21
C GLY A 27 -6.14 -15.28 -11.76
N LYS A 28 -6.46 -16.21 -10.84
CA LYS A 28 -6.32 -16.11 -9.37
C LYS A 28 -4.95 -15.66 -8.83
N ARG A 29 -3.88 -15.78 -9.64
CA ARG A 29 -2.50 -15.40 -9.29
C ARG A 29 -2.06 -14.04 -9.86
N GLY A 30 -2.85 -13.42 -10.73
CA GLY A 30 -2.45 -12.22 -11.47
C GLY A 30 -2.79 -10.89 -10.79
N GLY A 31 -3.37 -10.88 -9.59
CA GLY A 31 -3.63 -9.63 -8.86
C GLY A 31 -2.37 -8.94 -8.33
N TYR A 32 -2.52 -7.69 -7.93
CA TYR A 32 -1.46 -6.86 -7.34
C TYR A 32 -1.74 -6.57 -5.87
N ARG A 33 -0.68 -6.36 -5.11
CA ARG A 33 -0.74 -5.71 -3.80
C ARG A 33 -0.25 -4.29 -3.98
N VAL A 34 -1.11 -3.32 -3.65
CA VAL A 34 -0.80 -1.90 -3.66
C VAL A 34 -0.58 -1.44 -2.23
N ILE A 35 0.55 -0.80 -1.97
CA ILE A 35 0.92 -0.27 -0.67
C ILE A 35 0.92 1.25 -0.78
N TYR A 36 0.17 1.90 0.10
CA TYR A 36 -0.04 3.34 0.04
C TYR A 36 -0.17 3.96 1.44
N TYR A 37 0.00 5.27 1.52
CA TYR A 37 -0.15 6.07 2.73
C TYR A 37 -1.14 7.21 2.48
N VAL A 38 -1.94 7.56 3.48
CA VAL A 38 -2.96 8.62 3.37
C VAL A 38 -2.56 9.79 4.27
N ARG A 39 -2.17 10.91 3.67
CA ARG A 39 -1.85 12.13 4.39
C ARG A 39 -3.13 12.96 4.57
N ARG A 40 -3.85 12.68 5.66
CA ARG A 40 -5.20 13.25 5.94
C ARG A 40 -5.24 14.77 5.86
N ALA A 41 -4.22 15.44 6.41
CA ALA A 41 -4.15 16.90 6.46
C ALA A 41 -4.22 17.58 5.08
N TYR A 42 -3.81 16.88 4.02
CA TYR A 42 -3.75 17.42 2.66
C TYR A 42 -4.67 16.68 1.68
N GLY A 43 -5.41 15.66 2.14
CA GLY A 43 -6.22 14.80 1.26
C GLY A 43 -5.39 14.05 0.22
N VAL A 44 -4.09 13.88 0.43
CA VAL A 44 -3.16 13.26 -0.53
C VAL A 44 -2.99 11.77 -0.23
N ILE A 45 -2.99 10.97 -1.30
CA ILE A 45 -2.65 9.55 -1.24
C ILE A 45 -1.29 9.36 -1.89
N TRP A 46 -0.34 8.84 -1.10
CA TRP A 46 0.98 8.47 -1.59
C TRP A 46 1.03 6.99 -1.90
N MET A 47 1.28 6.65 -3.16
CA MET A 47 1.53 5.29 -3.57
C MET A 47 3.00 4.95 -3.28
N LEU A 48 3.25 4.08 -2.30
CA LEU A 48 4.61 3.73 -1.89
C LEU A 48 5.19 2.66 -2.81
N THR A 49 4.42 1.62 -3.12
CA THR A 49 4.83 0.56 -4.06
C THR A 49 3.64 -0.29 -4.52
N MET A 50 3.83 -1.02 -5.62
CA MET A 50 2.92 -2.04 -6.11
C MET A 50 3.73 -3.25 -6.60
N TYR A 51 3.26 -4.45 -6.26
CA TYR A 51 3.89 -5.68 -6.71
C TYR A 51 2.87 -6.78 -7.02
N PRO A 52 3.16 -7.67 -7.99
CA PRO A 52 2.32 -8.83 -8.27
C PRO A 52 2.18 -9.77 -7.07
N LYS A 53 1.05 -10.45 -6.97
CA LYS A 53 0.75 -11.37 -5.85
C LYS A 53 1.79 -12.48 -5.67
N ASN A 54 2.45 -12.91 -6.74
CA ASN A 54 3.43 -13.99 -6.75
C ASN A 54 4.88 -13.57 -6.46
N VAL A 55 5.16 -12.26 -6.34
CA VAL A 55 6.53 -11.78 -6.09
C VAL A 55 6.89 -11.79 -4.61
N ALA A 56 5.97 -11.31 -3.76
CA ALA A 56 6.16 -11.30 -2.32
C ALA A 56 4.80 -11.48 -1.62
N GLU A 57 4.80 -12.10 -0.44
CA GLU A 57 3.59 -12.16 0.38
C GLU A 57 3.36 -10.86 1.16
N ASN A 58 4.42 -10.37 1.81
CA ASN A 58 4.44 -9.16 2.60
C ASN A 58 5.80 -8.45 2.47
N ILE A 59 5.79 -7.12 2.55
CA ILE A 59 7.00 -6.32 2.78
C ILE A 59 7.14 -6.15 4.30
N PRO A 60 8.34 -6.28 4.88
CA PRO A 60 8.54 -6.09 6.31
C PRO A 60 8.05 -4.71 6.79
N ALA A 61 7.39 -4.68 7.95
CA ALA A 61 6.77 -3.45 8.46
C ALA A 61 7.78 -2.33 8.71
N HIS A 62 9.00 -2.68 9.14
CA HIS A 62 10.07 -1.69 9.38
C HIS A 62 10.48 -0.95 8.09
N VAL A 63 10.55 -1.67 6.96
CA VAL A 63 10.84 -1.07 5.64
C VAL A 63 9.72 -0.11 5.24
N LEU A 64 8.47 -0.53 5.36
CA LEU A 64 7.32 0.31 5.01
C LEU A 64 7.24 1.56 5.89
N ARG A 65 7.58 1.44 7.18
CA ARG A 65 7.67 2.57 8.11
C ARG A 65 8.73 3.57 7.67
N GLN A 66 9.89 3.08 7.24
CA GLN A 66 10.98 3.94 6.78
C GLN A 66 10.58 4.70 5.51
N ILE A 67 10.02 4.01 4.52
CA ILE A 67 9.53 4.65 3.28
C ILE A 67 8.45 5.70 3.59
N ALA A 68 7.50 5.38 4.49
CA ALA A 68 6.44 6.32 4.86
C ALA A 68 6.99 7.59 5.51
N LYS A 69 8.00 7.47 6.38
CA LYS A 69 8.67 8.63 7.00
C LYS A 69 9.35 9.51 5.95
N GLU A 70 10.14 8.89 5.07
CA GLU A 70 10.86 9.63 4.02
C GLU A 70 9.92 10.40 3.08
N VAL A 71 8.70 9.88 2.86
CA VAL A 71 7.67 10.55 2.05
C VAL A 71 6.89 11.62 2.82
N GLU A 72 6.80 11.51 4.15
CA GLU A 72 6.11 12.50 4.99
C GLU A 72 6.95 13.77 5.22
N ASP A 73 8.28 13.64 5.17
CA ASP A 73 9.24 14.74 5.26
C ASP A 73 9.34 15.58 3.97
N VAL A 74 8.54 15.26 2.94
CA VAL A 74 8.38 16.01 1.67
C VAL A 74 7.10 16.86 1.68
#